data_AF-A0A0W0DCD4-F1
#
_entry.id   AF-A0A0W0DCD4-F1
#
_cell.length_a   1.000
_cell.length_b   1.000
_cell.length_c   1.000
_cell.angle_alpha   90.00
_cell.angle_beta   90.00
_cell.angle_gamma   90.00
#
_symmetry.space_group_name_H-M   'P 1'
#
loop_
_entity.id
_entity.type
_entity.pdbx_description
1 polymer ?
#
loop_
_entity_poly.entity_id
_entity_poly.type
_entity_poly.pdbx_seq_one_letter_code
_entity_poly.pdbx_strand_id
1 'polypeptide(L)'
;MSAVFNNATLTDLVREDTYFKTLANIGKFQPQLNFMEQYWAAWYTYMNNDVLATGLMFFLLHEFMYFFRCLPWFIIDQIPYFRKWKLQPTKIPSTKEQLYCLKAVLLSHFLVEAIPIWTFHPMCEKLGITVEVPFPSIKKMSLEIALFFVLEDMWHYWAHRLFHYGVFYKYIHKQHHRYAAPFGLSAEYAHPLETMSLGFGTVGMPILYVMYTGNLHLFTLCVWITLRLFQAVDSHSGYDFPWSLNKFLPFWAGAEHHDLHHHYFIGNYASSFRWWDYCLDTESGPEAKVAREERMKSKAEQKAKKTN
;
A
#
# COMPACT_ATOMS: atom_id res chain seq x y z
N MET A 1 -12.04 -14.44 -24.40
CA MET A 1 -11.67 -13.36 -25.34
C MET A 1 -11.62 -12.09 -24.53
N SER A 2 -10.68 -11.20 -24.82
CA SER A 2 -10.50 -10.01 -23.98
C SER A 2 -11.69 -9.06 -23.98
N ALA A 3 -12.04 -8.54 -22.80
CA ALA A 3 -13.08 -7.55 -22.60
C ALA A 3 -12.59 -6.10 -22.77
N VAL A 4 -11.31 -5.85 -23.08
CA VAL A 4 -10.71 -4.50 -23.04
C VAL A 4 -11.36 -3.48 -23.98
N PHE A 5 -11.98 -3.92 -25.06
CA PHE A 5 -12.76 -3.06 -25.98
C PHE A 5 -14.27 -3.26 -25.87
N ASN A 6 -14.73 -4.22 -25.05
CA ASN A 6 -16.11 -4.69 -25.01
C ASN A 6 -16.68 -5.00 -26.43
N ASN A 7 -15.79 -5.40 -27.34
CA ASN A 7 -16.10 -5.65 -28.75
C ASN A 7 -15.15 -6.73 -29.27
N ALA A 8 -15.70 -7.93 -29.42
CA ALA A 8 -14.98 -9.11 -29.90
C ALA A 8 -14.37 -8.89 -31.29
N THR A 9 -15.13 -8.31 -32.21
CA THR A 9 -14.68 -8.05 -33.59
C THR A 9 -13.51 -7.08 -33.65
N LEU A 10 -13.54 -6.01 -32.83
CA LEU A 10 -12.42 -5.07 -32.75
C LEU A 10 -11.19 -5.74 -32.14
N THR A 11 -11.38 -6.56 -31.11
CA THR A 11 -10.30 -7.31 -30.45
C THR A 11 -9.61 -8.26 -31.44
N ASP A 12 -10.38 -9.01 -32.24
CA ASP A 12 -9.84 -9.90 -33.25
C ASP A 12 -9.18 -9.14 -34.42
N LEU A 13 -9.72 -7.97 -34.79
CA LEU A 13 -9.18 -7.13 -35.86
C LEU A 13 -7.79 -6.56 -35.52
N VAL A 14 -7.59 -6.15 -34.27
CA VAL A 14 -6.34 -5.49 -33.85
C VAL A 14 -5.29 -6.45 -33.30
N ARG A 15 -5.66 -7.70 -32.99
CA ARG A 15 -4.77 -8.72 -32.44
C ARG A 15 -3.84 -9.29 -33.52
N GLU A 16 -2.56 -9.40 -33.19
CA GLU A 16 -1.51 -9.95 -34.06
C GLU A 16 -0.67 -11.01 -33.32
N ASP A 17 0.25 -11.65 -34.05
CA ASP A 17 1.20 -12.65 -33.54
C ASP A 17 2.19 -12.11 -32.49
N THR A 18 2.44 -10.80 -32.48
CA THR A 18 3.34 -10.15 -31.52
C THR A 18 2.69 -8.98 -30.80
N TYR A 19 3.17 -8.70 -29.58
CA TYR A 19 2.72 -7.56 -28.78
C TYR A 19 2.90 -6.23 -29.52
N PHE A 20 4.06 -5.99 -30.12
CA PHE A 20 4.35 -4.71 -30.79
C PHE A 20 3.52 -4.50 -32.06
N LYS A 21 3.22 -5.56 -32.82
CA LYS A 21 2.29 -5.46 -33.95
C LYS A 21 0.86 -5.20 -33.47
N THR A 22 0.42 -5.87 -32.39
CA THR A 22 -0.89 -5.61 -31.76
C THR A 22 -0.99 -4.15 -31.29
N LEU A 23 0.04 -3.63 -30.63
CA LEU A 23 0.13 -2.24 -30.19
C LEU A 23 0.08 -1.27 -31.37
N ALA A 24 0.84 -1.53 -32.45
CA ALA A 24 0.82 -0.70 -33.65
C ALA A 24 -0.57 -0.70 -34.33
N ASN A 25 -1.25 -1.85 -34.38
CA ASN A 25 -2.61 -1.95 -34.89
C ASN A 25 -3.58 -1.15 -34.01
N ILE A 26 -3.51 -1.27 -32.68
CA ILE A 26 -4.34 -0.48 -31.78
C ILE A 26 -4.10 1.02 -31.98
N GLY A 27 -2.85 1.47 -32.09
CA GLY A 27 -2.53 2.88 -32.38
C GLY A 27 -3.10 3.36 -33.72
N LYS A 28 -3.20 2.48 -34.72
CA LYS A 28 -3.80 2.76 -36.03
C LYS A 28 -5.34 2.78 -36.01
N PHE A 29 -5.96 1.81 -35.36
CA PHE A 29 -7.42 1.60 -35.37
C PHE A 29 -8.15 2.32 -34.22
N GLN A 30 -7.45 2.70 -33.16
CA GLN A 30 -7.97 3.40 -31.99
C GLN A 30 -7.08 4.62 -31.62
N PRO A 31 -6.84 5.56 -32.55
CA PRO A 31 -5.90 6.68 -32.35
C PRO A 31 -6.37 7.68 -31.27
N GLN A 32 -7.65 7.63 -30.88
CA GLN A 32 -8.19 8.46 -29.80
C GLN A 32 -7.74 8.04 -28.41
N LEU A 33 -7.22 6.81 -28.24
CA LEU A 33 -6.69 6.34 -26.96
C LEU A 33 -5.35 7.00 -26.68
N ASN A 34 -5.13 7.37 -25.42
CA ASN A 34 -3.83 7.88 -24.99
C ASN A 34 -2.78 6.75 -24.94
N PHE A 35 -1.52 7.13 -24.80
CA PHE A 35 -0.40 6.18 -24.79
C PHE A 35 -0.57 5.05 -23.78
N MET A 36 -0.98 5.34 -22.54
CA MET A 36 -1.15 4.30 -21.51
C MET A 36 -2.33 3.37 -21.82
N GLU A 37 -3.43 3.91 -22.34
CA GLU A 37 -4.59 3.13 -22.79
C GLU A 37 -4.24 2.19 -23.94
N GLN A 38 -3.40 2.64 -24.90
CA GLN A 38 -2.95 1.79 -26.00
C GLN A 38 -2.09 0.61 -25.51
N TYR A 39 -1.17 0.84 -24.57
CA TYR A 39 -0.34 -0.23 -23.99
C TYR A 39 -1.16 -1.21 -23.16
N TRP A 40 -2.12 -0.70 -22.39
CA TRP A 40 -3.09 -1.50 -21.64
C TRP A 40 -3.94 -2.36 -22.57
N ALA A 41 -4.54 -1.75 -23.59
CA ALA A 41 -5.34 -2.47 -24.58
C ALA A 41 -4.51 -3.52 -25.33
N ALA A 42 -3.25 -3.20 -25.69
CA ALA A 42 -2.34 -4.13 -26.32
C ALA A 42 -2.02 -5.33 -25.42
N TRP A 43 -1.85 -5.10 -24.10
CA TRP A 43 -1.57 -6.17 -23.14
C TRP A 43 -2.71 -7.18 -23.09
N TYR A 44 -3.93 -6.72 -22.86
CA TYR A 44 -5.10 -7.59 -22.78
C TYR A 44 -5.43 -8.26 -24.12
N THR A 45 -5.34 -7.52 -25.23
CA THR A 45 -5.60 -8.06 -26.57
C THR A 45 -4.58 -9.12 -26.97
N TYR A 46 -3.29 -8.88 -26.73
CA TYR A 46 -2.22 -9.82 -27.06
C TYR A 46 -2.35 -11.12 -26.26
N MET A 47 -2.55 -11.01 -24.94
CA MET A 47 -2.72 -12.15 -24.04
C MET A 47 -3.99 -12.94 -24.35
N ASN A 48 -5.07 -12.26 -24.76
CA ASN A 48 -6.40 -12.81 -25.07
C ASN A 48 -6.96 -13.78 -24.00
N ASN A 49 -6.52 -13.60 -22.76
CA ASN A 49 -6.95 -14.31 -21.58
C ASN A 49 -6.84 -13.33 -20.42
N ASP A 50 -7.96 -12.72 -20.05
CA ASP A 50 -7.95 -11.59 -19.11
C ASP A 50 -7.60 -12.04 -17.68
N VAL A 51 -7.88 -13.30 -17.31
CA VAL A 51 -7.42 -13.90 -16.05
C VAL A 51 -5.90 -13.93 -16.00
N LEU A 52 -5.27 -14.45 -17.05
CA LEU A 52 -3.82 -14.53 -17.15
C LEU A 52 -3.18 -13.14 -17.25
N ALA A 53 -3.76 -12.25 -18.06
CA ALA A 53 -3.29 -10.88 -18.25
C ALA A 53 -3.33 -10.08 -16.95
N THR A 54 -4.43 -10.17 -16.20
CA THR A 54 -4.59 -9.48 -14.92
C THR A 54 -3.68 -10.06 -13.85
N GLY A 55 -3.64 -11.38 -13.70
CA GLY A 55 -2.82 -12.05 -12.68
C GLY A 55 -1.34 -11.74 -12.86
N LEU A 56 -0.82 -11.86 -14.09
CA LEU A 56 0.57 -11.48 -14.39
C LEU A 56 0.81 -10.00 -14.16
N MET A 57 -0.09 -9.12 -14.62
CA MET A 57 0.11 -7.68 -14.47
C MET A 57 0.12 -7.25 -13.02
N PHE A 58 -0.78 -7.75 -12.18
CA PHE A 58 -0.83 -7.39 -10.76
C PHE A 58 0.39 -7.92 -10.01
N PHE A 59 0.79 -9.17 -10.28
CA PHE A 59 1.99 -9.74 -9.67
C PHE A 59 3.24 -8.96 -10.06
N LEU A 60 3.44 -8.71 -11.36
CA LEU A 60 4.60 -7.95 -11.85
C LEU A 60 4.58 -6.49 -11.37
N LEU A 61 3.41 -5.86 -11.33
CA LEU A 61 3.25 -4.50 -10.81
C LEU A 61 3.65 -4.43 -9.34
N HIS A 62 3.15 -5.35 -8.51
CA HIS A 62 3.48 -5.40 -7.08
C HIS A 62 4.98 -5.58 -6.88
N GLU A 63 5.58 -6.63 -7.46
CA GLU A 63 7.00 -6.93 -7.29
C GLU A 63 7.88 -5.79 -7.80
N PHE A 64 7.57 -5.26 -8.98
CA PHE A 64 8.32 -4.14 -9.55
C PHE A 64 8.21 -2.91 -8.65
N MET A 65 7.00 -2.47 -8.30
CA MET A 65 6.79 -1.24 -7.55
C MET A 65 7.34 -1.32 -6.13
N TYR A 66 7.18 -2.46 -5.45
CA TYR A 66 7.68 -2.68 -4.11
C TYR A 66 9.21 -2.61 -4.07
N PHE A 67 9.90 -3.41 -4.88
CA PHE A 67 11.37 -3.42 -4.89
C PHE A 67 11.96 -2.14 -5.49
N PHE A 68 11.30 -1.56 -6.51
CA PHE A 68 11.67 -0.25 -7.05
C PHE A 68 11.63 0.82 -5.95
N ARG A 69 10.58 0.83 -5.12
CA ARG A 69 10.47 1.78 -4.02
C ARG A 69 11.47 1.50 -2.89
N CYS A 70 11.81 0.24 -2.63
CA CYS A 70 12.82 -0.13 -1.64
C CYS A 70 14.25 0.30 -2.04
N LEU A 71 14.56 0.30 -3.34
CA LEU A 71 15.91 0.53 -3.85
C LEU A 71 16.52 1.89 -3.44
N PRO A 72 15.82 3.04 -3.53
CA PRO A 72 16.33 4.31 -3.03
C PRO A 72 16.76 4.26 -1.57
N TRP A 73 16.00 3.58 -0.70
CA TRP A 73 16.31 3.47 0.73
C TRP A 73 17.54 2.61 0.98
N PHE A 74 17.69 1.54 0.22
CA PHE A 74 18.91 0.72 0.23
C PHE A 74 20.15 1.57 -0.10
N ILE A 75 20.07 2.38 -1.16
CA ILE A 75 21.17 3.26 -1.60
C ILE A 75 21.47 4.32 -0.52
N ILE A 76 20.43 4.93 0.04
CA ILE A 76 20.53 5.96 1.09
C ILE A 76 21.24 5.41 2.34
N ASP A 77 20.92 4.18 2.77
CA ASP A 77 21.57 3.53 3.93
C ASP A 77 23.10 3.37 3.73
N GLN A 78 23.57 3.24 2.47
CA GLN A 78 25.00 3.12 2.15
C GLN A 78 25.76 4.45 2.12
N ILE A 79 25.06 5.58 2.11
CA ILE A 79 25.68 6.91 1.94
C ILE A 79 25.68 7.66 3.29
N PRO A 80 26.84 7.85 3.95
CA PRO A 80 26.91 8.47 5.28
C PRO A 80 26.27 9.85 5.41
N TYR A 81 26.24 10.63 4.32
CA TYR A 81 25.62 11.96 4.28
C TYR A 81 24.17 11.96 4.76
N PHE A 82 23.39 10.92 4.43
CA PHE A 82 21.96 10.90 4.78
C PHE A 82 21.69 10.51 6.23
N ARG A 83 22.69 10.02 6.99
CA ARG A 83 22.51 9.56 8.38
C ARG A 83 22.02 10.64 9.34
N LYS A 84 22.22 11.93 9.00
CA LYS A 84 21.67 13.06 9.77
C LYS A 84 20.14 13.11 9.81
N TRP A 85 19.47 12.38 8.91
CA TRP A 85 18.00 12.25 8.87
C TRP A 85 17.53 10.85 9.26
N LYS A 86 18.44 9.98 9.76
CA LYS A 86 18.07 8.66 10.27
C LYS A 86 17.38 8.82 11.63
N LEU A 87 16.21 8.22 11.80
CA LEU A 87 15.42 8.33 13.02
C LEU A 87 16.08 7.63 14.21
N GLN A 88 16.71 6.47 13.96
CA GLN A 88 17.52 5.72 14.93
C GLN A 88 18.99 5.66 14.47
N PRO A 89 19.83 6.67 14.79
CA PRO A 89 21.17 6.83 14.20
C PRO A 89 22.15 5.68 14.44
N THR A 90 21.94 4.90 15.50
CA THR A 90 22.81 3.77 15.88
C THR A 90 22.37 2.44 15.26
N LYS A 91 21.26 2.42 14.51
CA LYS A 91 20.66 1.21 13.95
C LYS A 91 20.70 1.29 12.41
N ILE A 92 21.75 0.72 11.84
CA ILE A 92 21.91 0.57 10.38
C ILE A 92 21.72 -0.92 10.05
N PRO A 93 20.80 -1.29 9.14
CA PRO A 93 20.54 -2.68 8.83
C PRO A 93 21.73 -3.32 8.11
N SER A 94 22.25 -4.42 8.67
CA SER A 94 23.36 -5.15 8.05
C SER A 94 22.92 -5.88 6.77
N THR A 95 23.86 -6.13 5.85
CA THR A 95 23.58 -6.90 4.61
C THR A 95 22.96 -8.27 4.91
N LYS A 96 23.34 -8.91 6.01
CA LYS A 96 22.79 -10.20 6.44
C LYS A 96 21.31 -10.09 6.81
N GLU A 97 20.94 -9.05 7.56
CA GLU A 97 19.54 -8.80 7.95
C GLU A 97 18.68 -8.47 6.74
N GLN A 98 19.20 -7.67 5.83
CA GLN A 98 18.50 -7.31 4.60
C GLN A 98 18.31 -8.51 3.67
N LEU A 99 19.33 -9.35 3.50
CA LEU A 99 19.22 -10.58 2.70
C LEU A 99 18.25 -11.58 3.33
N TYR A 100 18.22 -11.68 4.66
CA TYR A 100 17.25 -12.50 5.36
C TYR A 100 15.82 -11.99 5.14
N CYS A 101 15.61 -10.67 5.29
CA CYS A 101 14.33 -10.01 5.06
C CYS A 101 13.87 -10.23 3.61
N LEU A 102 14.75 -10.00 2.63
CA LEU A 102 14.47 -10.18 1.21
C LEU A 102 13.94 -11.58 0.90
N LYS A 103 14.62 -12.61 1.41
CA LYS A 103 14.22 -14.01 1.18
C LYS A 103 12.85 -14.31 1.79
N ALA A 104 12.57 -13.79 2.99
CA ALA A 104 11.30 -14.01 3.65
C ALA A 104 10.14 -13.28 2.96
N VAL A 105 10.37 -12.05 2.53
CA VAL A 105 9.42 -11.22 1.78
C VAL A 105 9.10 -11.89 0.43
N LEU A 106 10.11 -12.27 -0.36
CA LEU A 106 9.90 -13.03 -1.60
C LEU A 106 9.11 -14.31 -1.37
N LEU A 107 9.44 -15.07 -0.32
CA LEU A 107 8.68 -16.28 0.02
C LEU A 107 7.20 -15.96 0.31
N SER A 108 6.93 -14.87 1.03
CA SER A 108 5.56 -14.41 1.29
C SER A 108 4.85 -14.01 -0.01
N HIS A 109 5.48 -13.23 -0.89
CA HIS A 109 4.86 -12.78 -2.13
C HIS A 109 4.45 -13.98 -3.01
N PHE A 110 5.35 -14.97 -3.16
CA PHE A 110 5.07 -16.15 -4.00
C PHE A 110 4.11 -17.16 -3.36
N LEU A 111 4.07 -17.30 -2.04
CA LEU A 111 3.26 -18.33 -1.38
C LEU A 111 1.93 -17.82 -0.80
N VAL A 112 1.87 -16.55 -0.40
CA VAL A 112 0.72 -15.95 0.28
C VAL A 112 -0.03 -15.03 -0.67
N GLU A 113 0.67 -14.18 -1.41
CA GLU A 113 0.04 -13.12 -2.22
C GLU A 113 -0.25 -13.56 -3.66
N ALA A 114 0.55 -14.46 -4.23
CA ALA A 114 0.33 -14.95 -5.58
C ALA A 114 -1.06 -15.57 -5.73
N ILE A 115 -1.50 -16.42 -4.79
CA ILE A 115 -2.81 -17.10 -4.84
C ILE A 115 -3.98 -16.09 -4.97
N PRO A 116 -4.16 -15.12 -4.03
CA PRO A 116 -5.24 -14.15 -4.15
C PRO A 116 -5.14 -13.31 -5.42
N ILE A 117 -3.93 -12.95 -5.87
CA ILE A 117 -3.71 -12.21 -7.13
C ILE A 117 -4.24 -13.00 -8.34
N TRP A 118 -3.95 -14.30 -8.43
CA TRP A 118 -4.42 -15.14 -9.54
C TRP A 118 -5.94 -15.35 -9.52
N THR A 119 -6.56 -15.36 -8.34
CA THR A 119 -8.02 -15.44 -8.20
C THR A 119 -8.74 -14.10 -8.32
N PHE A 120 -8.01 -13.00 -8.46
CA PHE A 120 -8.56 -11.65 -8.42
C PHE A 120 -9.44 -11.34 -9.64
N HIS A 121 -9.02 -11.72 -10.85
CA HIS A 121 -9.76 -11.37 -12.06
C HIS A 121 -11.17 -11.99 -12.15
N PRO A 122 -11.38 -13.30 -11.90
CA PRO A 122 -12.73 -13.86 -11.87
C PRO A 122 -13.67 -13.18 -10.86
N MET A 123 -13.11 -12.60 -9.79
CA MET A 123 -13.88 -11.79 -8.83
C MET A 123 -14.18 -10.41 -9.41
N CYS A 124 -13.21 -9.75 -10.07
CA CYS A 124 -13.41 -8.48 -10.77
C CYS A 124 -14.58 -8.55 -11.76
N GLU A 125 -14.63 -9.59 -12.61
CA GLU A 125 -15.70 -9.77 -13.60
C GLU A 125 -17.08 -9.86 -12.93
N LYS A 126 -17.20 -10.62 -11.83
CA LYS A 126 -18.46 -10.78 -11.09
C LYS A 126 -18.93 -9.51 -10.40
N LEU A 127 -17.99 -8.67 -9.98
CA LEU A 127 -18.28 -7.46 -9.19
C LEU A 127 -18.39 -6.20 -10.04
N GLY A 128 -18.20 -6.29 -11.37
CA GLY A 128 -18.27 -5.14 -12.27
C GLY A 128 -17.03 -4.26 -12.26
N ILE A 129 -15.86 -4.80 -11.88
CA ILE A 129 -14.58 -4.12 -12.06
C ILE A 129 -14.17 -4.30 -13.53
N THR A 130 -14.19 -3.22 -14.29
CA THR A 130 -13.92 -3.25 -15.74
C THR A 130 -12.42 -3.07 -16.04
N VAL A 131 -12.00 -3.65 -17.17
CA VAL A 131 -10.69 -3.46 -17.79
C VAL A 131 -10.78 -2.61 -19.06
N GLU A 132 -11.97 -2.12 -19.41
CA GLU A 132 -12.27 -1.46 -20.68
C GLU A 132 -11.56 -0.12 -20.84
N VAL A 133 -11.04 0.14 -22.03
CA VAL A 133 -10.60 1.50 -22.43
C VAL A 133 -11.78 2.30 -23.00
N PRO A 134 -11.81 3.64 -22.84
CA PRO A 134 -10.80 4.50 -22.19
C PRO A 134 -10.86 4.46 -20.67
N PHE A 135 -9.77 4.89 -20.03
CA PHE A 135 -9.68 4.97 -18.58
C PHE A 135 -10.65 6.01 -18.01
N PRO A 136 -11.03 5.87 -16.72
CA PRO A 136 -11.78 6.91 -16.05
C PRO A 136 -11.02 8.24 -16.02
N SER A 137 -11.75 9.35 -15.94
CA SER A 137 -11.12 10.66 -15.79
C SER A 137 -10.20 10.71 -14.57
N ILE A 138 -9.11 11.47 -14.66
CA ILE A 138 -8.15 11.67 -13.55
C ILE A 138 -8.89 12.10 -12.27
N LYS A 139 -9.87 13.01 -12.39
CA LYS A 139 -10.70 13.45 -11.26
C LYS A 139 -11.40 12.28 -10.55
N LYS A 140 -12.01 11.36 -11.31
CA LYS A 140 -12.68 10.19 -10.74
C LYS A 140 -11.66 9.28 -10.04
N MET A 141 -10.56 8.95 -10.71
CA MET A 141 -9.52 8.10 -10.11
C MET A 141 -8.95 8.73 -8.83
N SER A 142 -8.67 10.03 -8.82
CA SER A 142 -8.16 10.73 -7.64
C SER A 142 -9.13 10.72 -6.47
N LEU A 143 -10.44 10.86 -6.71
CA LEU A 143 -11.45 10.79 -5.65
C LEU A 143 -11.58 9.36 -5.10
N GLU A 144 -11.57 8.35 -5.97
CA GLU A 144 -11.60 6.93 -5.59
C GLU A 144 -10.37 6.58 -4.74
N ILE A 145 -9.17 6.95 -5.21
CA ILE A 145 -7.90 6.72 -4.50
C ILE A 145 -7.88 7.43 -3.14
N ALA A 146 -8.33 8.69 -3.07
CA ALA A 146 -8.38 9.43 -1.81
C ALA A 146 -9.34 8.74 -0.81
N LEU A 147 -10.48 8.24 -1.28
CA LEU A 147 -11.39 7.45 -0.47
C LEU A 147 -10.74 6.13 -0.01
N PHE A 148 -10.03 5.44 -0.89
CA PHE A 148 -9.35 4.18 -0.56
C PHE A 148 -8.26 4.37 0.49
N PHE A 149 -7.51 5.48 0.47
CA PHE A 149 -6.60 5.85 1.55
C PHE A 149 -7.33 5.94 2.90
N VAL A 150 -8.51 6.57 2.95
CA VAL A 150 -9.28 6.71 4.20
C VAL A 150 -9.82 5.36 4.68
N LEU A 151 -10.38 4.56 3.78
CA LEU A 151 -10.98 3.26 4.12
C LEU A 151 -9.92 2.23 4.52
N GLU A 152 -8.79 2.17 3.81
CA GLU A 152 -7.69 1.29 4.13
C GLU A 152 -7.01 1.70 5.43
N ASP A 153 -6.80 2.99 5.69
CA ASP A 153 -6.22 3.47 6.95
C ASP A 153 -7.13 3.15 8.15
N MET A 154 -8.45 3.23 7.98
CA MET A 154 -9.41 2.76 8.98
C MET A 154 -9.25 1.26 9.24
N TRP A 155 -9.25 0.42 8.20
CA TRP A 155 -9.05 -1.03 8.37
C TRP A 155 -7.72 -1.33 9.05
N HIS A 156 -6.65 -0.70 8.56
CA HIS A 156 -5.30 -0.86 9.06
C HIS A 156 -5.22 -0.52 10.54
N TYR A 157 -5.71 0.65 10.97
CA TYR A 157 -5.64 1.07 12.37
C TYR A 157 -6.24 0.02 13.32
N TRP A 158 -7.44 -0.47 13.01
CA TRP A 158 -8.14 -1.42 13.87
C TRP A 158 -7.52 -2.81 13.83
N ALA A 159 -7.16 -3.31 12.64
CA ALA A 159 -6.48 -4.60 12.50
C ALA A 159 -5.11 -4.59 13.19
N HIS A 160 -4.35 -3.51 13.01
CA HIS A 160 -3.04 -3.33 13.60
C HIS A 160 -3.13 -3.23 15.13
N ARG A 161 -4.08 -2.46 15.65
CA ARG A 161 -4.33 -2.41 17.10
C ARG A 161 -4.73 -3.77 17.67
N LEU A 162 -5.54 -4.55 16.94
CA LEU A 162 -5.88 -5.93 17.31
C LEU A 162 -4.65 -6.84 17.30
N PHE A 163 -3.76 -6.67 16.31
CA PHE A 163 -2.50 -7.41 16.22
C PHE A 163 -1.55 -7.13 17.38
N HIS A 164 -1.69 -6.00 18.08
CA HIS A 164 -0.98 -5.74 19.34
C HIS A 164 -1.63 -6.36 20.59
N TYR A 165 -2.77 -7.04 20.45
CA TYR A 165 -3.46 -7.64 21.58
C TYR A 165 -2.98 -9.07 21.88
N GLY A 166 -2.28 -9.23 23.01
CA GLY A 166 -2.02 -10.52 23.67
C GLY A 166 -1.49 -11.62 22.76
N VAL A 167 -2.36 -12.56 22.40
CA VAL A 167 -2.03 -13.72 21.55
C VAL A 167 -1.70 -13.33 20.12
N PHE A 168 -2.38 -12.33 19.55
CA PHE A 168 -2.13 -11.89 18.18
C PHE A 168 -0.74 -11.28 18.07
N TYR A 169 -0.31 -10.50 19.07
CA TYR A 169 1.05 -9.98 19.08
C TYR A 169 2.07 -11.10 19.15
N LYS A 170 1.91 -11.99 20.14
CA LYS A 170 2.87 -13.06 20.40
C LYS A 170 3.11 -13.97 19.19
N TYR A 171 2.06 -14.31 18.45
CA TYR A 171 2.10 -15.34 17.40
C TYR A 171 2.08 -14.80 15.97
N ILE A 172 1.59 -13.58 15.74
CA ILE A 172 1.45 -13.00 14.40
C ILE A 172 2.38 -11.79 14.27
N HIS A 173 2.09 -10.72 15.02
CA HIS A 173 2.69 -9.42 14.77
C HIS A 173 4.12 -9.24 15.28
N LYS A 174 4.55 -10.09 16.24
CA LYS A 174 5.93 -10.08 16.74
C LYS A 174 6.96 -10.32 15.61
N GLN A 175 6.58 -11.02 14.54
CA GLN A 175 7.45 -11.20 13.38
C GLN A 175 7.73 -9.84 12.69
N HIS A 176 6.69 -9.05 12.45
CA HIS A 176 6.82 -7.71 11.88
C HIS A 176 7.71 -6.80 12.74
N HIS A 177 7.53 -6.89 14.05
CA HIS A 177 8.34 -6.19 15.06
C HIS A 177 9.76 -6.73 15.28
N ARG A 178 10.23 -7.67 14.46
CA ARG A 178 11.62 -8.18 14.54
C ARG A 178 12.65 -7.06 14.47
N TYR A 179 12.38 -6.05 13.64
CA TYR A 179 13.25 -4.91 13.45
C TYR A 179 12.69 -3.70 14.22
N ALA A 180 13.26 -3.42 15.39
CA ALA A 180 12.89 -2.25 16.20
C ALA A 180 13.24 -0.91 15.51
N ALA A 181 14.19 -0.95 14.56
CA ALA A 181 14.46 0.12 13.62
C ALA A 181 14.15 -0.42 12.21
N PRO A 182 12.97 -0.11 11.65
CA PRO A 182 12.58 -0.62 10.34
C PRO A 182 13.45 -0.02 9.24
N PHE A 183 13.46 -0.71 8.11
CA PHE A 183 14.04 -0.26 6.85
C PHE A 183 13.09 -0.63 5.70
N GLY A 184 13.17 0.03 4.55
CA GLY A 184 12.12 -0.04 3.52
C GLY A 184 11.66 -1.46 3.14
N LEU A 185 12.60 -2.41 3.04
CA LEU A 185 12.30 -3.82 2.70
C LEU A 185 11.55 -4.59 3.81
N SER A 186 11.57 -4.11 5.04
CA SER A 186 10.82 -4.71 6.16
C SER A 186 9.32 -4.36 6.14
N ALA A 187 8.87 -3.47 5.24
CA ALA A 187 7.47 -3.05 5.13
C ALA A 187 6.49 -4.21 4.93
N GLU A 188 6.87 -5.20 4.11
CA GLU A 188 6.07 -6.42 3.89
C GLU A 188 6.67 -7.65 4.60
N TYR A 189 7.64 -7.46 5.50
CA TYR A 189 8.13 -8.54 6.35
C TYR A 189 7.14 -8.80 7.49
N ALA A 190 6.15 -9.66 7.24
CA ALA A 190 5.09 -9.97 8.17
C ALA A 190 4.75 -11.46 8.22
N HIS A 191 3.97 -11.85 9.22
CA HIS A 191 3.41 -13.20 9.30
C HIS A 191 2.31 -13.37 8.22
N PRO A 192 2.12 -14.55 7.60
CA PRO A 192 1.14 -14.73 6.52
C PRO A 192 -0.29 -14.23 6.84
N LEU A 193 -0.77 -14.44 8.07
CA LEU A 193 -2.09 -13.95 8.49
C LEU A 193 -2.18 -12.41 8.54
N GLU A 194 -1.07 -11.75 8.88
CA GLU A 194 -0.99 -10.30 8.85
C GLU A 194 -0.95 -9.80 7.40
N THR A 195 -0.14 -10.42 6.54
CA THR A 195 -0.14 -10.15 5.09
C THR A 195 -1.52 -10.29 4.47
N MET A 196 -2.27 -11.35 4.82
CA MET A 196 -3.65 -11.52 4.35
C MET A 196 -4.60 -10.42 4.84
N SER A 197 -4.44 -9.97 6.08
CA SER A 197 -5.23 -8.85 6.62
C SER A 197 -4.90 -7.52 5.95
N LEU A 198 -3.63 -7.25 5.66
CA LEU A 198 -3.18 -6.07 4.93
C LEU A 198 -3.68 -6.11 3.47
N GLY A 199 -3.62 -7.28 2.82
CA GLY A 199 -4.21 -7.50 1.51
C GLY A 199 -5.72 -7.27 1.47
N PHE A 200 -6.45 -7.71 2.51
CA PHE A 200 -7.87 -7.41 2.65
C PHE A 200 -8.13 -5.91 2.82
N GLY A 201 -7.32 -5.19 3.60
CA GLY A 201 -7.44 -3.73 3.69
C GLY A 201 -7.22 -3.05 2.34
N THR A 202 -6.16 -3.46 1.63
CA THR A 202 -5.74 -2.82 0.38
C THR A 202 -6.69 -3.10 -0.79
N VAL A 203 -7.18 -4.34 -0.92
CA VAL A 203 -8.00 -4.77 -2.07
C VAL A 203 -9.48 -4.94 -1.68
N GLY A 204 -9.75 -5.38 -0.45
CA GLY A 204 -11.10 -5.54 0.06
C GLY A 204 -11.86 -4.22 0.21
N MET A 205 -11.20 -3.12 0.61
CA MET A 205 -11.88 -1.82 0.70
C MET A 205 -12.38 -1.30 -0.68
N PRO A 206 -11.56 -1.33 -1.75
CA PRO A 206 -12.07 -1.09 -3.11
C PRO A 206 -13.15 -2.07 -3.59
N ILE A 207 -13.08 -3.34 -3.18
CA ILE A 207 -14.12 -4.34 -3.47
C ILE A 207 -15.46 -3.92 -2.83
N LEU A 208 -15.46 -3.52 -1.57
CA LEU A 208 -16.66 -3.02 -0.90
C LEU A 208 -17.22 -1.77 -1.59
N TYR A 209 -16.34 -0.88 -2.07
CA TYR A 209 -16.73 0.27 -2.86
C TYR A 209 -17.44 -0.14 -4.17
N VAL A 210 -16.85 -1.02 -4.99
CA VAL A 210 -17.49 -1.44 -6.25
C VAL A 210 -18.77 -2.23 -6.02
N MET A 211 -18.86 -3.02 -4.94
CA MET A 211 -20.10 -3.70 -4.56
C MET A 211 -21.24 -2.70 -4.27
N TYR A 212 -20.90 -1.49 -3.79
CA TYR A 212 -21.87 -0.43 -3.54
C TYR A 212 -22.15 0.44 -4.77
N THR A 213 -21.12 0.79 -5.55
CA THR A 213 -21.25 1.74 -6.67
C THR A 213 -21.50 1.07 -8.02
N GLY A 214 -21.19 -0.22 -8.16
CA GLY A 214 -21.17 -0.94 -9.43
C GLY A 214 -20.15 -0.40 -10.44
N ASN A 215 -19.20 0.44 -10.00
CA ASN A 215 -18.32 1.15 -10.92
C ASN A 215 -16.91 1.34 -10.35
N LEU A 216 -15.96 0.57 -10.86
CA LEU A 216 -14.54 0.71 -10.58
C LEU A 216 -13.74 0.19 -11.77
N HIS A 217 -12.66 0.87 -12.10
CA HIS A 217 -11.78 0.46 -13.19
C HIS A 217 -10.49 -0.16 -12.62
N LEU A 218 -10.03 -1.25 -13.23
CA LEU A 218 -8.87 -1.99 -12.76
C LEU A 218 -7.57 -1.16 -12.78
N PHE A 219 -7.42 -0.25 -13.76
CA PHE A 219 -6.30 0.70 -13.76
C PHE A 219 -6.29 1.64 -12.54
N THR A 220 -7.45 2.07 -12.02
CA THR A 220 -7.52 2.83 -10.76
C THR A 220 -6.91 2.01 -9.62
N LEU A 221 -7.18 0.70 -9.58
CA LEU A 221 -6.60 -0.21 -8.59
C LEU A 221 -5.08 -0.35 -8.73
N CYS A 222 -4.56 -0.43 -9.96
CA CYS A 222 -3.11 -0.44 -10.19
C CYS A 222 -2.43 0.80 -9.61
N VAL A 223 -3.02 1.99 -9.84
CA VAL A 223 -2.50 3.25 -9.30
C VAL A 223 -2.63 3.28 -7.77
N TRP A 224 -3.78 2.89 -7.24
CA TRP A 224 -4.03 2.78 -5.79
C TRP A 224 -3.00 1.88 -5.10
N ILE A 225 -2.82 0.66 -5.58
CA ILE A 225 -1.87 -0.32 -5.01
C ILE A 225 -0.45 0.24 -5.08
N THR A 226 -0.06 0.87 -6.20
CA THR A 226 1.26 1.50 -6.33
C THR A 226 1.48 2.58 -5.27
N LEU A 227 0.51 3.48 -5.08
CA LEU A 227 0.59 4.53 -4.06
C LEU A 227 0.61 3.96 -2.64
N ARG A 228 -0.16 2.90 -2.40
CA ARG A 228 -0.19 2.21 -1.11
C ARG A 228 1.15 1.54 -0.79
N LEU A 229 1.75 0.82 -1.73
CA LEU A 229 3.10 0.24 -1.59
C LEU A 229 4.12 1.34 -1.32
N PHE A 230 4.02 2.46 -2.04
CA PHE A 230 4.93 3.57 -1.86
C PHE A 230 4.85 4.16 -0.46
N GLN A 231 3.64 4.32 0.08
CA GLN A 231 3.42 4.77 1.45
C GLN A 231 3.96 3.78 2.47
N ALA A 232 3.69 2.47 2.31
CA ALA A 232 4.14 1.44 3.24
C ALA A 232 5.68 1.40 3.33
N VAL A 233 6.37 1.43 2.19
CA VAL A 233 7.84 1.42 2.18
C VAL A 233 8.40 2.74 2.73
N ASP A 234 7.74 3.87 2.46
CA ASP A 234 8.13 5.19 3.00
C ASP A 234 8.04 5.21 4.54
N SER A 235 6.94 4.71 5.11
CA SER A 235 6.73 4.66 6.56
C SER A 235 7.73 3.75 7.28
N HIS A 236 8.31 2.76 6.58
CA HIS A 236 9.32 1.86 7.12
C HIS A 236 10.76 2.27 6.78
N SER A 237 10.96 3.37 6.05
CA SER A 237 12.29 3.73 5.55
C SER A 237 13.34 3.97 6.64
N GLY A 238 12.89 4.37 7.84
CA GLY A 238 13.76 4.77 8.94
C GLY A 238 14.41 6.15 8.75
N TYR A 239 13.89 6.95 7.81
CA TYR A 239 14.39 8.28 7.49
C TYR A 239 13.26 9.31 7.50
N ASP A 240 13.51 10.47 8.10
CA ASP A 240 12.60 11.61 8.07
C ASP A 240 13.33 12.84 7.53
N PHE A 241 13.11 13.12 6.24
CA PHE A 241 13.71 14.23 5.54
C PHE A 241 12.95 15.55 5.72
N PRO A 242 13.60 16.70 5.49
CA PRO A 242 12.94 18.01 5.48
C PRO A 242 11.86 18.16 4.39
N TRP A 243 11.85 17.26 3.42
CA TRP A 243 10.87 17.19 2.33
C TRP A 243 9.98 15.95 2.40
N SER A 244 9.97 15.23 3.52
CA SER A 244 9.00 14.17 3.78
C SER A 244 7.57 14.73 3.76
N LEU A 245 6.59 13.91 3.36
CA LEU A 245 5.21 14.37 3.16
C LEU A 245 4.56 14.92 4.44
N ASN A 246 4.89 14.34 5.60
CA ASN A 246 4.48 14.82 6.92
C ASN A 246 4.90 16.28 7.22
N LYS A 247 5.92 16.82 6.53
CA LYS A 247 6.35 18.23 6.69
C LYS A 247 5.40 19.21 6.01
N PHE A 248 4.69 18.76 4.98
CA PHE A 248 3.73 19.57 4.22
C PHE A 248 2.28 19.25 4.59
N LEU A 249 2.00 18.00 4.98
CA LEU A 249 0.71 17.51 5.44
C LEU A 249 0.86 16.97 6.87
N PRO A 250 0.67 17.80 7.91
CA PRO A 250 1.00 17.43 9.30
C PRO A 250 0.15 16.29 9.86
N PHE A 251 -0.99 15.99 9.24
CA PHE A 251 -1.83 14.85 9.59
C PHE A 251 -1.39 13.54 8.92
N TRP A 252 -0.40 13.56 8.01
CA TRP A 252 0.19 12.38 7.43
C TRP A 252 1.12 11.68 8.43
N ALA A 253 0.94 10.37 8.58
CA ALA A 253 1.84 9.53 9.36
C ALA A 253 3.06 9.21 8.48
N GLY A 254 4.17 9.91 8.73
CA GLY A 254 5.45 9.64 8.07
C GLY A 254 6.24 8.52 8.76
N ALA A 255 7.47 8.31 8.29
CA ALA A 255 8.38 7.31 8.84
C ALA A 255 8.64 7.47 10.35
N GLU A 256 8.65 8.71 10.85
CA GLU A 256 8.80 9.01 12.28
C GLU A 256 7.66 8.45 13.14
N HIS A 257 6.43 8.45 12.63
CA HIS A 257 5.28 7.95 13.37
C HIS A 257 5.41 6.44 13.54
N HIS A 258 5.77 5.75 12.47
CA HIS A 258 5.90 4.30 12.47
C HIS A 258 7.22 3.81 13.09
N ASP A 259 8.30 4.59 13.04
CA ASP A 259 9.53 4.27 13.74
C ASP A 259 9.32 4.28 15.27
N LEU A 260 8.57 5.27 15.81
CA LEU A 260 8.17 5.27 17.22
C LEU A 260 7.34 4.04 17.58
N HIS A 261 6.46 3.59 16.67
CA HIS A 261 5.70 2.36 16.84
C HIS A 261 6.61 1.14 17.01
N HIS A 262 7.58 0.95 16.09
CA HIS A 262 8.55 -0.15 16.15
C HIS A 262 9.51 -0.05 17.34
N HIS A 263 9.83 1.17 17.79
CA HIS A 263 10.74 1.39 18.90
C HIS A 263 10.10 1.07 20.25
N TYR A 264 8.85 1.50 20.47
CA TYR A 264 8.15 1.33 21.75
C TYR A 264 7.21 0.12 21.79
N PHE A 265 6.91 -0.50 20.65
CA PHE A 265 6.01 -1.65 20.52
C PHE A 265 4.58 -1.37 21.05
N ILE A 266 4.17 -0.11 21.08
CA ILE A 266 2.86 0.33 21.55
C ILE A 266 2.49 1.67 20.92
N GLY A 267 1.19 1.87 20.67
CA GLY A 267 0.65 3.11 20.09
C GLY A 267 1.04 3.30 18.62
N ASN A 268 0.70 4.45 18.03
CA ASN A 268 1.00 4.77 16.63
C ASN A 268 0.55 3.68 15.64
N TYR A 269 -0.70 3.23 15.76
CA TYR A 269 -1.24 2.11 14.98
C TYR A 269 -1.69 2.50 13.58
N ALA A 270 -1.91 3.79 13.31
CA ALA A 270 -2.35 4.24 12.00
C ALA A 270 -1.22 4.14 10.97
N SER A 271 -1.58 3.91 9.70
CA SER A 271 -0.59 3.75 8.64
C SER A 271 -0.36 5.05 7.87
N SER A 272 -1.43 5.66 7.36
CA SER A 272 -1.36 6.83 6.48
C SER A 272 -1.66 8.12 7.20
N PHE A 273 -2.61 8.12 8.14
CA PHE A 273 -3.09 9.34 8.79
C PHE A 273 -3.05 9.26 10.31
N ARG A 274 -2.55 10.32 10.95
CA ARG A 274 -2.39 10.41 12.41
C ARG A 274 -3.71 10.51 13.17
N TRP A 275 -4.84 10.74 12.49
CA TRP A 275 -6.10 11.08 13.15
C TRP A 275 -6.63 9.99 14.08
N TRP A 276 -6.39 8.70 13.79
CA TRP A 276 -6.93 7.63 14.63
C TRP A 276 -6.18 7.57 15.95
N ASP A 277 -4.85 7.67 15.88
CA ASP A 277 -4.00 7.74 17.06
C ASP A 277 -4.25 8.99 17.89
N TYR A 278 -4.46 10.13 17.23
CA TYR A 278 -4.82 11.38 17.91
C TYR A 278 -6.19 11.28 18.61
N CYS A 279 -7.23 10.86 17.89
CA CYS A 279 -8.60 10.79 18.41
C CYS A 279 -8.77 9.77 19.54
N LEU A 280 -8.04 8.66 19.48
CA LEU A 280 -8.12 7.57 20.47
C LEU A 280 -7.01 7.63 21.52
N ASP A 281 -6.20 8.69 21.49
CA ASP A 281 -5.08 8.92 22.40
C ASP A 281 -4.14 7.71 22.46
N THR A 282 -3.79 7.17 21.29
CA THR A 282 -2.85 6.05 21.10
C THR A 282 -1.51 6.48 20.52
N GLU A 283 -1.20 7.78 20.46
CA GLU A 283 0.15 8.23 20.11
C GLU A 283 1.20 7.76 21.14
N SER A 284 2.39 7.39 20.68
CA SER A 284 3.50 6.85 21.45
C SER A 284 4.74 7.74 21.39
N GLY A 285 5.69 7.46 22.27
CA GLY A 285 6.90 8.25 22.46
C GLY A 285 6.82 9.26 23.60
N PRO A 286 7.97 9.89 23.95
CA PRO A 286 8.10 10.73 25.14
C PRO A 286 7.19 11.97 25.08
N GLU A 287 7.13 12.62 23.91
CA GLU A 287 6.31 13.82 23.69
C GLU A 287 4.82 13.52 23.85
N ALA A 288 4.33 12.45 23.22
CA ALA A 288 2.94 12.02 23.33
C ALA A 288 2.57 11.65 24.77
N LYS A 289 3.48 11.01 25.50
CA LYS A 289 3.29 10.66 26.92
C LYS A 289 3.13 11.91 27.79
N VAL A 290 4.04 12.88 27.67
CA VAL A 290 3.98 14.14 28.43
C VAL A 290 2.69 14.89 28.12
N ALA A 291 2.35 15.03 26.84
CA ALA A 291 1.11 15.70 26.42
C ALA A 291 -0.14 15.01 26.97
N ARG A 292 -0.15 13.67 27.06
CA ARG A 292 -1.25 12.91 27.67
C ARG A 292 -1.34 13.16 29.17
N GLU A 293 -0.22 13.15 29.89
CA GLU A 293 -0.17 13.42 31.33
C GLU A 293 -0.68 14.85 31.65
N GLU A 294 -0.28 15.85 30.87
CA GLU A 294 -0.77 17.23 30.99
C GLU A 294 -2.28 17.35 30.76
N ARG A 295 -2.81 16.71 29.69
CA ARG A 295 -4.26 16.67 29.42
C ARG A 295 -5.03 16.02 30.57
N MET A 296 -4.52 14.92 31.12
CA MET A 296 -5.16 14.22 32.24
C MET A 296 -5.15 15.06 33.52
N LYS A 297 -4.04 15.75 33.82
CA LYS A 297 -3.95 16.68 34.95
C LYS A 297 -4.95 17.83 34.81
N SER A 298 -5.00 18.48 33.64
CA SER A 298 -5.95 19.57 33.37
C SER A 298 -7.41 19.14 33.52
N LYS A 299 -7.78 17.95 32.99
CA LYS A 299 -9.12 17.37 33.17
C LYS A 299 -9.46 17.11 34.64
N ALA A 300 -8.50 16.59 35.41
CA ALA A 300 -8.68 16.34 36.85
C ALA A 300 -8.89 17.65 37.63
N GLU A 301 -8.10 18.68 37.35
CA GLU A 301 -8.23 20.01 37.96
C GLU A 301 -9.58 20.66 37.62
N GLN A 302 -10.03 20.58 36.37
CA GLN A 302 -11.35 21.08 35.96
C GLN A 302 -12.49 20.33 36.66
N LYS A 303 -12.38 19.01 36.81
CA LYS A 303 -13.36 18.20 37.53
C LYS A 303 -13.41 18.61 39.01
N ALA A 304 -12.26 18.77 39.65
CA ALA A 304 -12.18 19.22 41.04
C ALA A 304 -12.83 20.60 41.23
N LYS A 305 -12.57 21.56 40.32
CA LYS A 305 -13.20 22.90 40.35
C LYS A 305 -14.72 22.89 40.14
N LYS A 306 -15.28 21.89 39.46
CA LYS A 306 -16.73 21.74 39.28
C LYS A 306 -17.42 21.04 40.46
N THR A 307 -16.65 20.41 41.33
CA THR A 307 -17.17 19.65 42.48
C THR A 307 -17.10 20.46 43.79
N ASN A 308 -16.39 21.59 43.76
CA ASN A 308 -16.37 22.63 44.80
C ASN A 308 -17.31 23.78 44.40
#